data_AF-A0A6A4LDK7-F1
#
_entry.id   AF-A0A6A4LDK7-F1
#
_cell.length_a   1.000
_cell.length_b   1.000
_cell.length_c   1.000
_cell.angle_alpha   90.00
_cell.angle_beta   90.00
_cell.angle_gamma   90.00
#
_symmetry.space_group_name_H-M   'P 1'
#
loop_
_entity.id
_entity.type
_entity.pdbx_description
1 polymer ?
#
loop_
_entity_poly.entity_id
_entity_poly.type
_entity_poly.pdbx_seq_one_letter_code
_entity_poly.pdbx_strand_id
1 'polypeptide(L)'
;MLIMQSVLGVILGGGAGTRLYPLTKKRAKPAVPLGANYRLIDIPVSNCLNSNVTKIYVLTQFNSASLNRHLSRAYASNTGGYNNEGFVEVLAAQQSPENPNWFQVMTLRRKAIAFLCWDQTEVYQVRRQSLISYLELSRQQLCSIFFIGLELLAYLDEEHRTEQGPATYAIDSGDTNIVSLCNEGNPLISLPKYRGTADAVRQYLWLLEEHNVLEFLILAGDHLYRMDYEKFILAHRETDADITVAALPMDEKRATAFGLMKIDDEGRIVEFAEKPQGEQLKAMKVDTTILGLDDERAKEMPYIASMGIYVFSKDVMLDLLREKFPGANDFGSEVIPGATSLGLRVQAYLYDGYWEDIGTIEAFYHANLGITKKPVPDFSFYDRSSPIYTQPRYLPPSKMLDADVTDSVIGEGCVIENCKIHHSVVGLRSCISEGAIIEDTLLMGADYYETDADKILLLAKGSLPIGIGKNSHIKKAIIDKNARIGDNVKVVSSACILTRIIN
;
A
#
# COMPACT_ATOMS: atom_id res chain seq x y z
N MET A 1 16.63 -22.58 12.72
CA MET A 1 16.73 -22.13 11.31
C MET A 1 17.21 -20.70 11.29
N LEU A 2 17.97 -20.31 10.25
CA LEU A 2 18.29 -18.89 10.00
C LEU A 2 17.00 -18.13 9.68
N ILE A 3 16.90 -16.87 10.11
CA ILE A 3 15.70 -16.01 9.91
C ILE A 3 15.25 -16.01 8.45
N MET A 4 16.21 -15.91 7.51
CA MET A 4 16.00 -15.94 6.06
C MET A 4 15.16 -17.12 5.55
N GLN A 5 15.19 -18.26 6.24
CA GLN A 5 14.46 -19.46 5.83
C GLN A 5 13.17 -19.69 6.62
N SER A 6 13.07 -19.10 7.82
CA SER A 6 12.02 -19.44 8.79
C SER A 6 10.95 -18.38 8.98
N VAL A 7 11.06 -17.22 8.34
CA VAL A 7 10.10 -16.11 8.50
C VAL A 7 9.48 -15.74 7.17
N LEU A 8 8.15 -15.64 7.15
CA LEU A 8 7.39 -15.09 6.03
C LEU A 8 6.86 -13.70 6.40
N GLY A 9 7.29 -12.69 5.65
CA GLY A 9 6.79 -11.32 5.78
C GLY A 9 5.44 -11.16 5.09
N VAL A 10 4.46 -10.59 5.78
CA VAL A 10 3.11 -10.33 5.26
C VAL A 10 2.78 -8.85 5.49
N ILE A 11 2.87 -8.07 4.41
CA ILE A 11 2.65 -6.63 4.44
C ILE A 11 1.19 -6.34 4.11
N LEU A 12 0.49 -5.69 5.03
CA LEU A 12 -0.88 -5.23 4.90
C LEU A 12 -0.88 -3.88 4.20
N GLY A 13 -1.03 -3.90 2.88
CA GLY A 13 -1.07 -2.71 2.02
C GLY A 13 -2.30 -1.82 2.20
N GLY A 14 -3.21 -2.20 3.10
CA GLY A 14 -4.40 -1.44 3.46
C GLY A 14 -5.59 -1.68 2.53
N GLY A 15 -6.77 -1.25 3.00
CA GLY A 15 -8.02 -1.31 2.23
C GLY A 15 -8.13 -0.17 1.20
N ALA A 16 -9.35 0.32 0.97
CA ALA A 16 -9.67 1.34 -0.04
C ALA A 16 -8.93 2.69 0.07
N GLY A 17 -8.07 2.91 1.08
CA GLY A 17 -7.20 4.07 1.16
C GLY A 17 -7.91 5.41 1.34
N THR A 18 -9.13 5.42 1.88
CA THR A 18 -10.01 6.60 1.94
C THR A 18 -9.43 7.76 2.75
N ARG A 19 -8.63 7.49 3.79
CA ARG A 19 -7.95 8.51 4.61
C ARG A 19 -6.85 9.29 3.85
N LEU A 20 -6.27 8.67 2.82
CA LEU A 20 -5.33 9.29 1.89
C LEU A 20 -6.00 9.71 0.58
N TYR A 21 -7.33 9.64 0.48
CA TYR A 21 -8.01 10.21 -0.66
C TYR A 21 -7.69 11.72 -0.71
N PRO A 22 -7.29 12.26 -1.86
CA PRO A 22 -7.45 11.68 -3.18
C PRO A 22 -6.18 11.05 -3.79
N LEU A 23 -5.09 10.91 -3.05
CA LEU A 23 -3.83 10.28 -3.49
C LEU A 23 -3.98 8.79 -3.82
N THR A 24 -5.05 8.16 -3.34
CA THR A 24 -5.41 6.75 -3.58
C THR A 24 -6.51 6.58 -4.64
N LYS A 25 -6.93 7.68 -5.31
CA LYS A 25 -8.05 7.65 -6.27
C LYS A 25 -7.84 6.64 -7.42
N LYS A 26 -6.64 6.60 -7.99
CA LYS A 26 -6.29 5.76 -9.16
C LYS A 26 -5.13 4.79 -8.87
N ARG A 27 -4.76 4.58 -7.60
CA ARG A 27 -3.62 3.74 -7.21
C ARG A 27 -3.85 3.06 -5.87
N ALA A 28 -3.24 1.90 -5.68
CA ALA A 28 -3.16 1.24 -4.39
C ALA A 28 -2.45 2.14 -3.37
N LYS A 29 -2.86 2.07 -2.10
CA LYS A 29 -2.20 2.83 -1.01
C LYS A 29 -0.69 2.59 -0.96
N PRO A 30 -0.16 1.35 -1.06
CA PRO A 30 1.29 1.11 -1.00
C PRO A 30 2.05 1.74 -2.17
N ALA A 31 1.35 2.06 -3.27
CA ALA A 31 1.95 2.69 -4.44
C ALA A 31 2.00 4.23 -4.35
N VAL A 32 1.49 4.85 -3.29
CA VAL A 32 1.54 6.32 -3.12
C VAL A 32 3.01 6.77 -3.07
N PRO A 33 3.43 7.77 -3.88
CA PRO A 33 4.79 8.31 -3.85
C PRO A 33 5.16 8.90 -2.49
N LEU A 34 6.41 8.78 -2.07
CA LEU A 34 6.92 9.20 -0.77
C LEU A 34 8.34 9.75 -0.91
N GLY A 35 8.71 10.78 -0.15
CA GLY A 35 10.10 11.21 0.03
C GLY A 35 10.85 11.52 -1.27
N ALA A 36 10.19 12.20 -2.21
CA ALA A 36 10.63 12.52 -3.57
C ALA A 36 10.83 11.33 -4.53
N ASN A 37 11.48 10.24 -4.10
CA ASN A 37 11.96 9.15 -4.97
C ASN A 37 11.40 7.76 -4.61
N TYR A 38 10.59 7.63 -3.57
CA TYR A 38 10.14 6.34 -3.03
C TYR A 38 8.64 6.15 -3.19
N ARG A 39 8.14 4.99 -2.77
CA ARG A 39 6.71 4.71 -2.53
C ARG A 39 6.53 4.20 -1.10
N LEU A 40 5.31 4.27 -0.56
CA LEU A 40 5.00 3.75 0.79
C LEU A 40 5.48 2.31 0.99
N ILE A 41 5.30 1.44 -0.01
CA ILE A 41 5.70 0.02 0.07
C ILE A 41 7.21 -0.19 0.27
N ASP A 42 8.04 0.78 -0.12
CA ASP A 42 9.49 0.67 -0.02
C ASP A 42 9.96 0.60 1.44
N ILE A 43 9.22 1.19 2.38
CA ILE A 43 9.56 1.17 3.81
C ILE A 43 9.52 -0.26 4.39
N PRO A 44 8.36 -0.95 4.43
CA PRO A 44 8.30 -2.28 5.02
C PRO A 44 9.10 -3.31 4.22
N VAL A 45 9.16 -3.22 2.88
CA VAL A 45 9.97 -4.15 2.07
C VAL A 45 11.46 -3.98 2.35
N SER A 46 11.96 -2.74 2.43
CA SER A 46 13.37 -2.51 2.74
C SER A 46 13.72 -2.94 4.16
N ASN A 47 12.84 -2.70 5.14
CA ASN A 47 13.05 -3.19 6.50
C ASN A 47 13.12 -4.72 6.54
N CYS A 48 12.26 -5.44 5.79
CA CYS A 48 12.34 -6.89 5.66
C CYS A 48 13.69 -7.33 5.09
N LEU A 49 14.10 -6.78 3.94
CA LEU A 49 15.34 -7.16 3.26
C LEU A 49 16.58 -6.86 4.11
N ASN A 50 16.61 -5.70 4.78
CA ASN A 50 17.70 -5.33 5.70
C ASN A 50 17.71 -6.18 6.98
N SER A 51 16.62 -6.89 7.28
CA SER A 51 16.48 -7.83 8.41
C SER A 51 16.54 -9.30 7.96
N ASN A 52 17.09 -9.56 6.78
CA ASN A 52 17.21 -10.87 6.16
C ASN A 52 15.88 -11.63 5.97
N VAL A 53 14.74 -10.94 5.91
CA VAL A 53 13.44 -11.54 5.55
C VAL A 53 13.22 -11.39 4.05
N THR A 54 13.36 -12.49 3.31
CA THR A 54 13.37 -12.49 1.84
C THR A 54 12.09 -13.04 1.19
N LYS A 55 11.24 -13.74 1.95
CA LYS A 55 9.91 -14.22 1.50
C LYS A 55 8.86 -13.20 1.96
N ILE A 56 8.29 -12.44 1.02
CA ILE A 56 7.43 -11.29 1.33
C ILE A 56 6.18 -11.33 0.45
N TYR A 57 5.01 -11.38 1.09
CA TYR A 57 3.73 -11.08 0.46
C TYR A 57 3.25 -9.67 0.78
N VAL A 58 2.65 -9.02 -0.21
CA VAL A 58 2.02 -7.70 -0.08
C VAL A 58 0.54 -7.83 -0.38
N LEU A 59 -0.30 -7.77 0.64
CA LEU A 59 -1.74 -7.87 0.51
C LEU A 59 -2.30 -6.50 0.13
N THR A 60 -3.02 -6.42 -0.99
CA THR A 60 -3.59 -5.16 -1.47
C THR A 60 -4.99 -5.38 -2.03
N GLN A 61 -5.83 -4.36 -1.90
CA GLN A 61 -7.23 -4.49 -2.30
C GLN A 61 -7.46 -4.19 -3.80
N PHE A 62 -7.04 -3.01 -4.28
CA PHE A 62 -7.37 -2.51 -5.63
C PHE A 62 -6.18 -1.80 -6.29
N ASN A 63 -6.27 -1.57 -7.61
CA ASN A 63 -5.36 -0.72 -8.39
C ASN A 63 -3.87 -1.11 -8.29
N SER A 64 -3.59 -2.42 -8.39
CA SER A 64 -2.27 -3.01 -8.15
C SER A 64 -1.29 -2.92 -9.33
N ALA A 65 -1.71 -2.56 -10.54
CA ALA A 65 -0.81 -2.59 -11.71
C ALA A 65 0.47 -1.75 -11.54
N SER A 66 0.34 -0.53 -11.01
CA SER A 66 1.51 0.33 -10.73
C SER A 66 2.39 -0.22 -9.60
N LEU A 67 1.78 -0.91 -8.62
CA LEU A 67 2.46 -1.55 -7.50
C LEU A 67 3.25 -2.79 -7.98
N ASN A 68 2.60 -3.67 -8.75
CA ASN A 68 3.21 -4.87 -9.33
C ASN A 68 4.43 -4.50 -10.18
N ARG A 69 4.28 -3.51 -11.08
CA ARG A 69 5.40 -3.03 -11.89
C ARG A 69 6.55 -2.49 -11.05
N HIS A 70 6.24 -1.74 -9.98
CA HIS A 70 7.25 -1.21 -9.08
C HIS A 70 8.00 -2.33 -8.35
N LEU A 71 7.28 -3.27 -7.74
CA LEU A 71 7.88 -4.38 -6.99
C LEU A 71 8.69 -5.32 -7.89
N SER A 72 8.17 -5.65 -9.07
CA SER A 72 8.87 -6.46 -10.07
C SER A 72 10.21 -5.84 -10.46
N ARG A 73 10.25 -4.53 -10.72
CA ARG A 73 11.47 -3.84 -11.15
C ARG A 73 12.44 -3.52 -10.02
N ALA A 74 11.94 -3.33 -8.80
CA ALA A 74 12.78 -2.96 -7.66
C ALA A 74 13.37 -4.18 -6.94
N TYR A 75 12.58 -5.27 -6.82
CA TYR A 75 12.89 -6.36 -5.90
C TYR A 75 12.92 -7.75 -6.55
N ALA A 76 12.13 -8.03 -7.59
CA ALA A 76 12.01 -9.41 -8.10
C ALA A 76 13.33 -9.98 -8.65
N SER A 77 14.09 -9.20 -9.42
CA SER A 77 15.39 -9.65 -9.96
C SER A 77 16.51 -9.79 -8.93
N ASN A 78 16.36 -9.15 -7.76
CA ASN A 78 17.38 -9.11 -6.72
C ASN A 78 17.13 -10.14 -5.60
N THR A 79 15.87 -10.56 -5.44
CA THR A 79 15.45 -11.47 -4.36
C THR A 79 15.43 -12.93 -4.82
N GLY A 80 15.20 -13.20 -6.12
CA GLY A 80 15.18 -14.54 -6.72
C GLY A 80 16.35 -14.79 -7.67
N GLY A 81 17.50 -15.20 -7.13
CA GLY A 81 18.61 -15.79 -7.90
C GLY A 81 18.56 -17.32 -7.85
N TYR A 82 19.34 -18.02 -8.68
CA TYR A 82 19.40 -19.49 -8.75
C TYR A 82 19.61 -20.22 -7.39
N ASN A 83 20.12 -19.52 -6.37
CA ASN A 83 20.36 -20.05 -5.02
C ASN A 83 19.50 -19.38 -3.91
N ASN A 84 18.65 -18.42 -4.25
CA ASN A 84 17.93 -17.57 -3.29
C ASN A 84 16.41 -17.83 -3.40
N GLU A 85 15.81 -18.46 -2.38
CA GLU A 85 14.37 -18.79 -2.32
C GLU A 85 13.46 -17.59 -1.97
N GLY A 86 13.94 -16.37 -2.17
CA GLY A 86 13.21 -15.16 -1.77
C GLY A 86 12.31 -14.62 -2.89
N PHE A 87 11.23 -13.94 -2.51
CA PHE A 87 10.28 -13.33 -3.43
C PHE A 87 9.60 -12.12 -2.78
N VAL A 88 9.12 -11.20 -3.63
CA VAL A 88 8.25 -10.09 -3.21
C VAL A 88 7.04 -10.10 -4.14
N GLU A 89 5.93 -10.65 -3.66
CA GLU A 89 4.73 -10.91 -4.46
C GLU A 89 3.50 -10.16 -3.93
N VAL A 90 2.62 -9.77 -4.83
CA VAL A 90 1.39 -9.07 -4.49
C VAL A 90 0.22 -10.04 -4.48
N LEU A 91 -0.46 -10.13 -3.34
CA LEU A 91 -1.71 -10.84 -3.19
C LEU A 91 -2.85 -9.82 -3.29
N ALA A 92 -3.38 -9.67 -4.49
CA ALA A 92 -4.52 -8.79 -4.75
C ALA A 92 -5.83 -9.52 -4.48
N ALA A 93 -6.82 -8.87 -3.86
CA ALA A 93 -8.12 -9.47 -3.56
C ALA A 93 -8.74 -10.14 -4.80
N GLN A 94 -8.92 -11.45 -4.74
CA GLN A 94 -9.45 -12.30 -5.82
C GLN A 94 -10.50 -13.29 -5.27
N GLN A 95 -11.35 -13.85 -6.15
CA GLN A 95 -12.25 -14.94 -5.78
C GLN A 95 -11.48 -16.26 -5.82
N SER A 96 -11.58 -17.07 -4.76
CA SER A 96 -11.05 -18.44 -4.78
C SER A 96 -12.21 -19.46 -4.91
N PRO A 97 -11.95 -20.66 -5.45
CA PRO A 97 -12.92 -21.77 -5.44
C PRO A 97 -13.40 -22.15 -4.04
N GLU A 98 -12.56 -21.95 -3.02
CA GLU A 98 -12.84 -22.26 -1.61
C GLU A 98 -13.71 -21.21 -0.92
N ASN A 99 -13.81 -19.99 -1.46
CA ASN A 99 -14.67 -18.93 -0.96
C ASN A 99 -15.57 -18.33 -2.07
N PRO A 100 -16.53 -19.12 -2.59
CA PRO A 100 -17.37 -18.71 -3.72
C PRO A 100 -18.30 -17.54 -3.37
N ASN A 101 -18.67 -17.39 -2.09
CA ASN A 101 -19.60 -16.37 -1.58
C ASN A 101 -18.94 -15.00 -1.33
N TRP A 102 -17.63 -14.88 -1.57
CA TRP A 102 -16.90 -13.61 -1.49
C TRP A 102 -17.38 -12.59 -2.53
N PHE A 103 -17.89 -13.08 -3.67
CA PHE A 103 -18.62 -12.28 -4.65
C PHE A 103 -20.11 -12.31 -4.36
N GLN A 104 -20.69 -11.14 -4.06
CA GLN A 104 -22.14 -10.94 -4.16
C GLN A 104 -22.43 -9.96 -5.29
N VAL A 105 -22.93 -10.48 -6.40
CA VAL A 105 -23.67 -9.69 -7.37
C VAL A 105 -25.03 -9.40 -6.73
N MET A 106 -25.37 -8.12 -6.52
CA MET A 106 -26.74 -7.77 -6.18
C MET A 106 -27.62 -8.12 -7.38
N THR A 107 -28.30 -9.26 -7.32
CA THR A 107 -29.34 -9.61 -8.30
C THR A 107 -30.49 -8.63 -8.11
N LEU A 108 -30.48 -7.51 -8.83
CA LEU A 108 -31.66 -6.71 -9.04
C LEU A 108 -32.71 -7.61 -9.69
N ARG A 109 -33.78 -7.91 -8.95
CA ARG A 109 -34.98 -8.53 -9.51
C ARG A 109 -35.36 -7.75 -10.77
N ARG A 110 -35.26 -8.43 -11.92
CA ARG A 110 -35.58 -7.98 -13.31
C ARG A 110 -34.42 -7.32 -14.09
N LYS A 111 -33.43 -8.12 -14.47
CA LYS A 111 -33.05 -8.43 -15.87
C LYS A 111 -31.80 -9.32 -15.83
N ALA A 112 -31.89 -10.48 -16.47
CA ALA A 112 -30.84 -11.49 -16.44
C ALA A 112 -29.57 -10.99 -17.13
N ILE A 113 -28.47 -10.92 -16.38
CA ILE A 113 -27.12 -11.04 -16.93
C ILE A 113 -26.57 -12.32 -16.29
N ALA A 114 -26.59 -13.40 -17.04
CA ALA A 114 -26.01 -14.67 -16.66
C ALA A 114 -24.55 -14.69 -17.16
N PHE A 115 -23.59 -14.79 -16.24
CA PHE A 115 -22.27 -15.31 -16.57
C PHE A 115 -22.30 -16.82 -16.35
N LEU A 116 -22.04 -17.57 -17.42
CA LEU A 116 -21.91 -19.03 -17.40
C LEU A 116 -20.60 -19.41 -16.70
N CYS A 117 -20.70 -19.96 -15.49
CA CYS A 117 -19.71 -20.87 -14.94
C CYS A 117 -20.31 -22.27 -15.09
N TRP A 118 -19.80 -23.08 -16.03
CA TRP A 118 -20.33 -24.42 -16.28
C TRP A 118 -19.58 -25.44 -15.42
N ASP A 119 -20.19 -25.87 -14.33
CA ASP A 119 -19.95 -27.19 -13.74
C ASP A 119 -21.14 -28.10 -14.08
N GLN A 120 -20.86 -29.37 -14.39
CA GLN A 120 -21.80 -30.31 -14.97
C GLN A 120 -22.85 -30.76 -13.95
N THR A 121 -24.13 -30.39 -14.12
CA THR A 121 -25.29 -31.30 -14.01
C THR A 121 -26.61 -30.59 -14.33
N GLU A 122 -27.43 -31.26 -15.16
CA GLU A 122 -28.85 -31.03 -15.47
C GLU A 122 -29.30 -29.75 -16.21
N VAL A 123 -29.54 -29.89 -17.51
CA VAL A 123 -30.23 -28.92 -18.39
C VAL A 123 -31.70 -29.33 -18.55
N TYR A 124 -32.63 -28.48 -18.08
CA TYR A 124 -34.04 -28.54 -18.44
C TYR A 124 -34.33 -27.72 -19.71
N GLN A 125 -35.17 -28.30 -20.55
CA GLN A 125 -35.57 -27.92 -21.91
C GLN A 125 -36.07 -26.48 -22.11
N VAL A 126 -35.65 -25.86 -23.23
CA VAL A 126 -36.51 -24.98 -24.04
C VAL A 126 -36.42 -25.42 -25.51
N ARG A 127 -37.58 -25.60 -26.14
CA ARG A 127 -37.79 -26.15 -27.49
C ARG A 127 -37.47 -25.15 -28.62
N ARG A 128 -36.85 -25.70 -29.68
CA ARG A 128 -36.94 -25.46 -31.15
C ARG A 128 -37.23 -24.02 -31.63
N GLN A 129 -36.34 -23.50 -32.50
CA GLN A 129 -36.45 -23.67 -33.95
C GLN A 129 -35.13 -23.25 -34.66
N SER A 130 -34.71 -24.06 -35.64
CA SER A 130 -33.82 -23.71 -36.78
C SER A 130 -32.38 -23.24 -36.52
N LEU A 131 -31.45 -24.20 -36.46
CA LEU A 131 -30.25 -24.25 -37.32
C LEU A 131 -29.62 -25.64 -37.22
N ILE A 132 -30.08 -26.53 -38.11
CA ILE A 132 -29.38 -27.77 -38.46
C ILE A 132 -28.42 -27.39 -39.58
N SER A 133 -27.11 -27.50 -39.34
CA SER A 133 -26.09 -28.07 -40.23
C SER A 133 -24.69 -27.67 -39.73
N TYR A 134 -23.74 -28.60 -39.85
CA TYR A 134 -22.35 -28.57 -39.34
C TYR A 134 -22.10 -29.14 -37.94
N LEU A 135 -22.37 -30.45 -37.80
CA LEU A 135 -21.66 -31.33 -36.88
C LEU A 135 -21.29 -32.60 -37.65
N GLU A 136 -20.02 -32.72 -38.03
CA GLU A 136 -19.31 -34.00 -38.17
C GLU A 136 -17.84 -33.69 -38.44
N LEU A 137 -16.99 -33.74 -37.41
CA LEU A 137 -15.56 -34.06 -37.51
C LEU A 137 -14.98 -34.36 -36.12
N SER A 138 -13.98 -35.23 -36.15
CA SER A 138 -13.52 -36.15 -35.10
C SER A 138 -12.88 -35.52 -33.86
N ARG A 139 -12.93 -36.30 -32.77
CA ARG A 139 -12.54 -36.04 -31.39
C ARG A 139 -11.05 -35.77 -31.12
N GLN A 140 -10.28 -35.22 -32.05
CA GLN A 140 -8.81 -35.10 -31.92
C GLN A 140 -8.22 -33.73 -32.32
N GLN A 141 -9.03 -32.67 -32.38
CA GLN A 141 -8.56 -31.28 -32.58
C GLN A 141 -9.18 -30.27 -31.58
N LEU A 142 -9.33 -30.65 -30.31
CA LEU A 142 -9.79 -29.75 -29.24
C LEU A 142 -8.67 -28.90 -28.59
N CYS A 143 -7.55 -28.67 -29.30
CA CYS A 143 -6.49 -27.78 -28.84
C CYS A 143 -6.39 -26.46 -29.64
N SER A 144 -7.34 -26.15 -30.54
CA SER A 144 -7.22 -24.97 -31.40
C SER A 144 -8.45 -24.05 -31.44
N ILE A 145 -9.48 -24.27 -30.60
CA ILE A 145 -10.70 -23.43 -30.57
C ILE A 145 -10.75 -22.58 -29.30
N PHE A 146 -9.64 -21.89 -29.00
CA PHE A 146 -9.63 -20.76 -28.07
C PHE A 146 -9.61 -19.40 -28.79
N PHE A 147 -9.61 -19.42 -30.14
CA PHE A 147 -9.39 -18.24 -30.97
C PHE A 147 -10.65 -17.63 -31.63
N ILE A 148 -11.85 -18.17 -31.38
CA ILE A 148 -13.11 -17.65 -32.00
C ILE A 148 -14.10 -17.16 -30.93
N GLY A 149 -13.59 -16.77 -29.75
CA GLY A 149 -14.39 -16.12 -28.70
C GLY A 149 -14.29 -14.59 -28.70
N LEU A 150 -13.29 -14.01 -29.38
CA LEU A 150 -13.02 -12.56 -29.33
C LEU A 150 -13.55 -11.77 -30.53
N GLU A 151 -13.90 -12.39 -31.66
CA GLU A 151 -14.44 -11.68 -32.82
C GLU A 151 -15.95 -11.39 -32.73
N LEU A 152 -16.71 -12.14 -31.92
CA LEU A 152 -18.15 -11.86 -31.76
C LEU A 152 -18.45 -10.65 -30.86
N LEU A 153 -17.51 -10.27 -29.97
CA LEU A 153 -17.66 -9.07 -29.12
C LEU A 153 -17.32 -7.77 -29.88
N ALA A 154 -16.52 -7.85 -30.95
CA ALA A 154 -16.29 -6.72 -31.85
C ALA A 154 -17.45 -6.50 -32.83
N TYR A 155 -18.19 -7.56 -33.20
CA TYR A 155 -19.33 -7.44 -34.12
C TYR A 155 -20.61 -6.90 -33.47
N LEU A 156 -20.74 -7.01 -32.14
CA LEU A 156 -21.90 -6.51 -31.40
C LEU A 156 -21.78 -5.04 -30.95
N ASP A 157 -20.67 -4.36 -31.24
CA ASP A 157 -20.45 -2.93 -30.95
C ASP A 157 -20.80 -2.00 -32.13
N GLU A 158 -21.18 -2.55 -33.29
CA GLU A 158 -21.58 -1.73 -34.46
C GLU A 158 -23.05 -1.27 -34.46
N GLU A 159 -23.94 -1.83 -33.63
CA GLU A 159 -25.38 -1.48 -33.69
C GLU A 159 -25.89 -0.55 -32.58
N HIS A 160 -25.15 -0.24 -31.51
CA HIS A 160 -25.63 0.63 -30.43
C HIS A 160 -24.65 1.74 -30.04
N ARG A 161 -24.53 2.76 -30.90
CA ARG A 161 -24.05 4.09 -30.49
C ARG A 161 -25.11 4.80 -29.65
N THR A 162 -24.94 4.83 -28.33
CA THR A 162 -25.50 5.88 -27.47
C THR A 162 -24.41 6.43 -26.54
N GLU A 163 -24.51 7.73 -26.25
CA GLU A 163 -23.49 8.62 -25.68
C GLU A 163 -22.98 8.23 -24.28
N GLN A 164 -22.05 7.28 -24.16
CA GLN A 164 -21.08 7.19 -23.05
C GLN A 164 -19.76 6.62 -23.60
N GLY A 165 -18.63 7.24 -23.24
CA GLY A 165 -17.31 6.97 -23.84
C GLY A 165 -16.79 5.52 -23.64
N PRO A 166 -15.77 5.10 -24.43
CA PRO A 166 -15.36 3.70 -24.49
C PRO A 166 -14.66 3.25 -23.19
N ALA A 167 -15.15 2.15 -22.61
CA ALA A 167 -14.45 1.42 -21.56
C ALA A 167 -13.13 0.88 -22.13
N THR A 168 -12.00 1.36 -21.61
CA THR A 168 -10.67 0.90 -22.06
C THR A 168 -10.27 -0.34 -21.25
N TYR A 169 -10.36 -1.52 -21.84
CA TYR A 169 -9.83 -2.75 -21.26
C TYR A 169 -8.35 -2.88 -21.65
N ALA A 170 -7.44 -2.88 -20.68
CA ALA A 170 -6.03 -3.16 -20.91
C ALA A 170 -5.77 -4.66 -20.71
N ILE A 171 -5.45 -5.38 -21.79
CA ILE A 171 -4.90 -6.74 -21.76
C ILE A 171 -3.38 -6.58 -21.88
N ASP A 172 -2.64 -6.93 -20.82
CA ASP A 172 -1.17 -7.04 -20.89
C ASP A 172 -0.83 -8.48 -21.28
N SER A 173 -0.11 -8.65 -22.39
CA SER A 173 0.34 -9.95 -22.88
C SER A 173 1.78 -10.17 -22.41
N GLY A 174 1.91 -10.61 -21.15
CA GLY A 174 3.18 -11.02 -20.56
C GLY A 174 2.96 -12.13 -19.56
N ASP A 175 3.00 -13.39 -20.03
CA ASP A 175 3.19 -14.70 -19.36
C ASP A 175 2.69 -14.92 -17.91
N THR A 176 1.77 -14.09 -17.40
CA THR A 176 1.10 -14.27 -16.11
C THR A 176 -0.37 -13.91 -16.28
N ASN A 177 -1.24 -14.91 -16.15
CA ASN A 177 -2.69 -14.78 -16.28
C ASN A 177 -3.29 -14.04 -15.07
N ILE A 178 -3.07 -12.72 -14.95
CA ILE A 178 -3.68 -11.88 -13.92
C ILE A 178 -4.62 -10.86 -14.59
N VAL A 179 -5.92 -11.12 -14.52
CA VAL A 179 -6.96 -10.16 -14.90
C VAL A 179 -7.32 -9.33 -13.66
N SER A 180 -6.81 -8.10 -13.57
CA SER A 180 -7.25 -7.12 -12.57
C SER A 180 -8.43 -6.33 -13.11
N LEU A 181 -9.63 -6.55 -12.59
CA LEU A 181 -10.81 -5.75 -12.93
C LEU A 181 -10.74 -4.38 -12.24
N CYS A 182 -10.57 -3.32 -13.01
CA CYS A 182 -10.79 -1.94 -12.57
C CYS A 182 -12.25 -1.56 -12.88
N ASN A 183 -13.02 -1.09 -11.89
CA ASN A 183 -14.34 -0.51 -12.16
C ASN A 183 -14.28 1.02 -11.99
N GLU A 184 -14.49 1.73 -13.09
CA GLU A 184 -14.90 3.14 -13.07
C GLU A 184 -16.43 3.21 -13.03
N GLY A 185 -17.00 3.48 -11.84
CA GLY A 185 -18.29 4.15 -11.73
C GLY A 185 -19.58 3.34 -11.83
N ASN A 186 -19.58 2.00 -11.93
CA ASN A 186 -20.84 1.25 -11.97
C ASN A 186 -21.23 0.64 -10.60
N PRO A 187 -22.33 1.08 -9.95
CA PRO A 187 -22.76 0.60 -8.62
C PRO A 187 -23.37 -0.81 -8.61
N LEU A 188 -23.43 -1.50 -9.76
CA LEU A 188 -24.11 -2.80 -9.92
C LEU A 188 -23.24 -4.03 -9.58
N ILE A 189 -21.94 -3.87 -9.35
CA ILE A 189 -21.01 -4.96 -9.01
C ILE A 189 -20.22 -4.55 -7.76
N SER A 190 -20.42 -5.27 -6.66
CA SER A 190 -19.56 -5.12 -5.47
C SER A 190 -18.27 -5.92 -5.70
N LEU A 191 -17.13 -5.21 -5.80
CA LEU A 191 -15.84 -5.88 -5.89
C LEU A 191 -15.46 -6.47 -4.52
N PRO A 192 -14.75 -7.60 -4.50
CA PRO A 192 -14.22 -8.18 -3.29
C PRO A 192 -13.43 -7.18 -2.46
N LYS A 193 -13.76 -7.07 -1.17
CA LYS A 193 -13.16 -6.11 -0.25
C LYS A 193 -12.77 -6.80 1.04
N TYR A 194 -11.48 -6.72 1.38
CA TYR A 194 -11.03 -7.03 2.74
C TYR A 194 -11.81 -6.17 3.73
N ARG A 195 -12.44 -6.84 4.69
CA ARG A 195 -13.23 -6.18 5.74
C ARG A 195 -12.33 -5.54 6.81
N GLY A 196 -11.12 -6.08 6.96
CA GLY A 196 -10.07 -5.54 7.81
C GLY A 196 -8.77 -6.32 7.66
N THR A 197 -7.83 -6.08 8.57
CA THR A 197 -6.48 -6.64 8.54
C THR A 197 -6.43 -8.15 8.75
N ALA A 198 -7.21 -8.69 9.70
CA ALA A 198 -7.30 -10.12 9.97
C ALA A 198 -8.03 -10.87 8.85
N ASP A 199 -9.08 -10.27 8.29
CA ASP A 199 -9.78 -10.82 7.14
C ASP A 199 -8.86 -10.93 5.91
N ALA A 200 -8.04 -9.89 5.65
CA ALA A 200 -7.09 -9.92 4.54
C ALA A 200 -6.12 -11.12 4.62
N VAL A 201 -5.57 -11.39 5.80
CA VAL A 201 -4.67 -12.54 6.02
C VAL A 201 -5.45 -13.85 5.94
N ARG A 202 -6.65 -13.93 6.53
CA ARG A 202 -7.49 -15.13 6.50
C ARG A 202 -7.78 -15.61 5.07
N GLN A 203 -8.06 -14.69 4.14
CA GLN A 203 -8.37 -15.05 2.75
C GLN A 203 -7.22 -15.78 2.03
N TYR A 204 -5.97 -15.55 2.45
CA TYR A 204 -4.77 -16.18 1.87
C TYR A 204 -4.11 -17.17 2.81
N LEU A 205 -4.74 -17.49 3.94
CA LEU A 205 -4.13 -18.32 4.97
C LEU A 205 -3.75 -19.71 4.45
N TRP A 206 -4.52 -20.25 3.50
CA TRP A 206 -4.20 -21.49 2.78
C TRP A 206 -2.85 -21.42 2.05
N LEU A 207 -2.57 -20.31 1.35
CA LEU A 207 -1.31 -20.09 0.66
C LEU A 207 -0.15 -19.86 1.64
N LEU A 208 -0.40 -19.09 2.72
CA LEU A 208 0.61 -18.83 3.74
C LEU A 208 1.03 -20.12 4.47
N GLU A 209 0.10 -21.07 4.65
CA GLU A 209 0.34 -22.36 5.30
C GLU A 209 1.26 -23.28 4.50
N GLU A 210 1.29 -23.17 3.16
CA GLU A 210 2.16 -23.97 2.28
C GLU A 210 3.65 -23.68 2.52
N HIS A 211 3.99 -22.51 3.08
CA HIS A 211 5.38 -22.15 3.37
C HIS A 211 5.90 -22.86 4.63
N ASN A 212 7.04 -23.54 4.52
CA ASN A 212 7.73 -24.16 5.66
C ASN A 212 8.49 -23.10 6.48
N VAL A 213 7.75 -22.30 7.24
CA VAL A 213 8.24 -21.23 8.12
C VAL A 213 7.83 -21.49 9.57
N LEU A 214 8.55 -20.88 10.50
CA LEU A 214 8.23 -20.92 11.93
C LEU A 214 7.32 -19.76 12.33
N GLU A 215 7.57 -18.57 11.76
CA GLU A 215 6.84 -17.35 12.13
C GLU A 215 6.31 -16.55 10.93
N PHE A 216 5.19 -15.86 11.14
CA PHE A 216 4.69 -14.82 10.27
C PHE A 216 5.01 -13.44 10.84
N LEU A 217 5.70 -12.61 10.06
CA LEU A 217 5.94 -11.20 10.39
C LEU A 217 4.89 -10.34 9.70
N ILE A 218 3.92 -9.84 10.47
CA ILE A 218 2.82 -9.01 9.98
C ILE A 218 3.19 -7.53 10.09
N LEU A 219 3.14 -6.81 8.97
CA LEU A 219 3.56 -5.41 8.88
C LEU A 219 2.44 -4.53 8.33
N ALA A 220 2.25 -3.34 8.91
CA ALA A 220 1.46 -2.28 8.30
C ALA A 220 2.20 -1.64 7.12
N GLY A 221 1.47 -1.31 6.05
CA GLY A 221 2.04 -0.75 4.81
C GLY A 221 2.08 0.78 4.72
N ASP A 222 1.80 1.51 5.81
CA ASP A 222 1.56 2.96 5.79
C ASP A 222 2.22 3.73 6.95
N HIS A 223 3.26 3.16 7.55
CA HIS A 223 4.06 3.84 8.58
C HIS A 223 5.44 4.23 8.04
N LEU A 224 5.99 5.35 8.53
CA LEU A 224 7.34 5.79 8.23
C LEU A 224 8.27 5.48 9.41
N TYR A 225 9.17 4.51 9.24
CA TYR A 225 10.08 4.03 10.28
C TYR A 225 11.21 3.19 9.68
N ARG A 226 12.22 2.89 10.50
CA ARG A 226 13.29 1.94 10.17
C ARG A 226 13.46 1.00 11.36
N MET A 227 13.28 -0.29 11.14
CA MET A 227 13.38 -1.30 12.18
C MET A 227 14.16 -2.51 11.68
N ASP A 228 15.08 -3.00 12.51
CA ASP A 228 15.74 -4.29 12.37
C ASP A 228 14.84 -5.35 13.01
N TYR A 229 14.15 -6.13 12.17
CA TYR A 229 13.25 -7.17 12.63
C TYR A 229 13.97 -8.39 13.18
N GLU A 230 15.28 -8.56 12.96
CA GLU A 230 15.97 -9.74 13.50
C GLU A 230 15.90 -9.75 15.02
N LYS A 231 16.17 -8.60 15.65
CA LYS A 231 16.09 -8.45 17.11
C LYS A 231 14.67 -8.66 17.63
N PHE A 232 13.67 -8.24 16.86
CA PHE A 232 12.25 -8.41 17.21
C PHE A 232 11.83 -9.89 17.15
N ILE A 233 12.26 -10.61 16.11
CA ILE A 233 12.01 -12.05 15.94
C ILE A 233 12.80 -12.87 16.98
N LEU A 234 14.03 -12.47 17.29
CA LEU A 234 14.82 -13.11 18.35
C LEU A 234 14.13 -12.98 19.71
N ALA A 235 13.63 -11.80 20.05
CA ALA A 235 12.87 -11.61 21.29
C ALA A 235 11.60 -12.49 21.35
N HIS A 236 10.89 -12.66 20.22
CA HIS A 236 9.75 -13.58 20.12
C HIS A 236 10.15 -15.03 20.48
N ARG A 237 11.27 -15.49 19.94
CA ARG A 237 11.79 -16.85 20.18
C ARG A 237 12.33 -17.05 21.59
N GLU A 238 13.09 -16.08 22.11
CA GLU A 238 13.69 -16.14 23.44
C GLU A 238 12.65 -16.13 24.56
N THR A 239 11.54 -15.42 24.35
CA THR A 239 10.41 -15.39 25.28
C THR A 239 9.40 -16.51 25.04
N ASP A 240 9.62 -17.34 24.01
CA ASP A 240 8.72 -18.43 23.61
C ASP A 240 7.27 -17.92 23.51
N ALA A 241 7.12 -16.76 22.87
CA ALA A 241 5.86 -16.05 22.75
C ALA A 241 5.00 -16.66 21.64
N ASP A 242 3.68 -16.68 21.86
CA ASP A 242 2.72 -17.03 20.82
C ASP A 242 2.61 -15.88 19.80
N ILE A 243 2.65 -14.65 20.32
CA ILE A 243 2.60 -13.40 19.56
C ILE A 243 3.53 -12.38 20.21
N THR A 244 4.30 -11.64 19.42
CA THR A 244 5.03 -10.46 19.91
C THR A 244 4.56 -9.21 19.17
N VAL A 245 4.28 -8.14 19.93
CA VAL A 245 3.75 -6.87 19.42
C VAL A 245 4.81 -5.78 19.60
N ALA A 246 5.15 -5.08 18.51
CA ALA A 246 6.04 -3.91 18.62
C ALA A 246 5.31 -2.75 19.30
N ALA A 247 5.93 -2.21 20.35
CA ALA A 247 5.37 -1.25 21.27
C ALA A 247 6.16 0.08 21.20
N LEU A 248 5.45 1.17 20.94
CA LEU A 248 6.02 2.52 20.89
C LEU A 248 5.71 3.28 22.18
N PRO A 249 6.71 3.79 22.92
CA PRO A 249 6.51 4.68 24.05
C PRO A 249 5.90 6.01 23.62
N MET A 250 4.97 6.52 24.40
CA MET A 250 4.33 7.80 24.11
C MET A 250 3.88 8.57 25.33
N ASP A 251 3.78 9.88 25.12
CA ASP A 251 3.26 10.83 26.09
C ASP A 251 1.72 10.85 26.06
N GLU A 252 1.13 11.39 27.12
CA GLU A 252 -0.32 11.43 27.31
C GLU A 252 -1.06 12.13 26.15
N LYS A 253 -0.42 13.14 25.52
CA LYS A 253 -1.01 13.92 24.43
C LYS A 253 -1.26 13.08 23.17
N ARG A 254 -0.38 12.13 22.87
CA ARG A 254 -0.47 11.27 21.68
C ARG A 254 -1.21 9.97 21.97
N ALA A 255 -1.16 9.50 23.22
CA ALA A 255 -1.70 8.20 23.64
C ALA A 255 -3.16 7.94 23.24
N THR A 256 -4.04 8.95 23.32
CA THR A 256 -5.47 8.79 23.00
C THR A 256 -5.76 8.51 21.53
N ALA A 257 -4.79 8.69 20.63
CA ALA A 257 -4.94 8.43 19.20
C ALA A 257 -4.69 6.96 18.83
N PHE A 258 -4.15 6.15 19.74
CA PHE A 258 -3.67 4.79 19.46
C PHE A 258 -4.30 3.73 20.37
N GLY A 259 -4.15 2.46 19.98
CA GLY A 259 -4.43 1.32 20.84
C GLY A 259 -3.30 1.11 21.85
N LEU A 260 -3.60 1.32 23.13
CA LEU A 260 -2.64 1.20 24.23
C LEU A 260 -2.63 -0.22 24.79
N MET A 261 -1.49 -0.58 25.38
CA MET A 261 -1.26 -1.88 25.99
C MET A 261 -0.78 -1.72 27.44
N LYS A 262 -1.16 -2.64 28.31
CA LYS A 262 -0.51 -2.81 29.62
C LYS A 262 0.29 -4.09 29.65
N ILE A 263 1.41 -4.02 30.35
CA ILE A 263 2.33 -5.13 30.54
C ILE A 263 2.47 -5.47 32.02
N ASP A 264 2.85 -6.72 32.28
CA ASP A 264 3.36 -7.16 33.59
C ASP A 264 4.89 -6.92 33.69
N ASP A 265 5.49 -7.40 34.78
CA ASP A 265 6.89 -7.19 35.14
C ASP A 265 7.87 -7.90 34.18
N GLU A 266 7.39 -8.86 33.39
CA GLU A 266 8.15 -9.56 32.35
C GLU A 266 7.90 -8.98 30.94
N GLY A 267 7.11 -7.91 30.82
CA GLY A 267 6.76 -7.29 29.54
C GLY A 267 5.68 -8.04 28.75
N ARG A 268 5.00 -9.02 29.36
CA ARG A 268 3.87 -9.71 28.73
C ARG A 268 2.65 -8.81 28.77
N ILE A 269 1.93 -8.73 27.66
CA ILE A 269 0.76 -7.89 27.53
C ILE A 269 -0.43 -8.56 28.23
N VAL A 270 -1.04 -7.81 29.16
CA VAL A 270 -2.15 -8.28 30.01
C VAL A 270 -3.46 -7.57 29.72
N GLU A 271 -3.42 -6.37 29.12
CA GLU A 271 -4.60 -5.57 28.83
C GLU A 271 -4.41 -4.74 27.56
N PHE A 272 -5.48 -4.59 26.78
CA PHE A 272 -5.55 -3.74 25.59
C PHE A 272 -6.69 -2.74 25.72
N ALA A 273 -6.45 -1.50 25.33
CA ALA A 273 -7.49 -0.49 25.23
C ALA A 273 -7.34 0.30 23.93
N GLU A 274 -8.38 0.26 23.08
CA GLU A 274 -8.41 1.01 21.83
C GLU A 274 -8.80 2.47 22.11
N LYS A 275 -7.88 3.41 21.85
CA LYS A 275 -8.09 4.87 21.97
C LYS A 275 -8.72 5.30 23.29
N PRO A 276 -8.14 4.90 24.44
CA PRO A 276 -8.72 5.16 25.75
C PRO A 276 -8.72 6.65 26.07
N GLN A 277 -9.71 7.09 26.84
CA GLN A 277 -9.85 8.49 27.27
C GLN A 277 -10.17 8.57 28.77
N GLY A 278 -9.93 9.75 29.37
CA GLY A 278 -10.28 10.03 30.76
C GLY A 278 -9.65 9.05 31.75
N GLU A 279 -10.46 8.46 32.64
CA GLU A 279 -9.97 7.49 33.63
C GLU A 279 -9.43 6.20 33.02
N GLN A 280 -9.97 5.78 31.86
CA GLN A 280 -9.45 4.61 31.15
C GLN A 280 -8.02 4.87 30.66
N LEU A 281 -7.74 6.08 30.14
CA LEU A 281 -6.39 6.47 29.75
C LEU A 281 -5.44 6.44 30.96
N LYS A 282 -5.86 6.95 32.11
CA LYS A 282 -5.01 6.92 33.32
C LYS A 282 -4.71 5.50 33.78
N ALA A 283 -5.67 4.58 33.66
CA ALA A 283 -5.52 3.17 34.03
C ALA A 283 -4.53 2.40 33.13
N MET A 284 -4.26 2.90 31.92
CA MET A 284 -3.33 2.33 30.94
C MET A 284 -1.87 2.77 31.12
N LYS A 285 -1.55 3.56 32.16
CA LYS A 285 -0.16 3.90 32.47
C LYS A 285 0.62 2.63 32.83
N VAL A 286 1.84 2.53 32.32
CA VAL A 286 2.79 1.46 32.60
C VAL A 286 4.14 2.03 33.01
N ASP A 287 4.93 1.22 33.69
CA ASP A 287 6.35 1.51 33.87
C ASP A 287 7.10 1.06 32.61
N THR A 288 7.49 2.01 31.75
CA THR A 288 8.19 1.70 30.50
C THR A 288 9.66 1.33 30.71
N THR A 289 10.20 1.45 31.93
CA THR A 289 11.54 0.94 32.27
C THR A 289 11.62 -0.58 32.20
N ILE A 290 10.49 -1.28 32.40
CA ILE A 290 10.37 -2.74 32.25
C ILE A 290 10.80 -3.18 30.86
N LEU A 291 10.52 -2.37 29.83
CA LEU A 291 10.90 -2.68 28.46
C LEU A 291 12.29 -2.14 28.06
N GLY A 292 13.02 -1.53 28.99
CA GLY A 292 14.38 -1.02 28.77
C GLY A 292 14.48 0.48 28.48
N LEU A 293 13.42 1.26 28.71
CA LEU A 293 13.51 2.73 28.65
C LEU A 293 14.20 3.28 29.92
N ASP A 294 14.91 4.39 29.81
CA ASP A 294 15.50 5.05 30.99
C ASP A 294 14.45 5.77 31.85
N ASP A 295 14.78 5.97 33.14
CA ASP A 295 13.87 6.55 34.13
C ASP A 295 13.32 7.94 33.78
N GLU A 296 14.09 8.76 33.06
CA GLU A 296 13.67 10.11 32.68
C GLU A 296 12.63 10.03 31.56
N ARG A 297 12.95 9.31 30.48
CA ARG A 297 12.03 9.08 29.36
C ARG A 297 10.81 8.29 29.76
N ALA A 298 10.94 7.35 30.70
CA ALA A 298 9.81 6.57 31.19
C ALA A 298 8.75 7.41 31.91
N LYS A 299 9.18 8.45 32.64
CA LYS A 299 8.26 9.41 33.27
C LYS A 299 7.56 10.29 32.25
N GLU A 300 8.24 10.67 31.18
CA GLU A 300 7.66 11.48 30.10
C GLU A 300 6.73 10.68 29.19
N MET A 301 7.02 9.39 29.00
CA MET A 301 6.29 8.48 28.13
C MET A 301 5.77 7.25 28.90
N PRO A 302 4.78 7.44 29.80
CA PRO A 302 4.25 6.37 30.66
C PRO A 302 3.23 5.46 29.95
N TYR A 303 3.19 5.48 28.62
CA TYR A 303 2.26 4.70 27.80
C TYR A 303 3.01 3.96 26.72
N ILE A 304 2.51 2.78 26.35
CA ILE A 304 2.95 2.03 25.19
C ILE A 304 1.78 1.78 24.25
N ALA A 305 1.97 2.00 22.95
CA ALA A 305 0.97 1.68 21.94
C ALA A 305 1.47 0.66 20.93
N SER A 306 0.53 -0.10 20.39
CA SER A 306 0.80 -1.02 19.28
C SER A 306 1.15 -0.23 18.02
N MET A 307 2.25 -0.60 17.37
CA MET A 307 2.66 -0.05 16.07
C MET A 307 1.97 -0.74 14.89
N GLY A 308 1.10 -1.73 15.13
CA GLY A 308 0.52 -2.56 14.06
C GLY A 308 1.55 -3.49 13.39
N ILE A 309 2.58 -3.89 14.15
CA ILE A 309 3.67 -4.78 13.71
C ILE A 309 3.72 -5.96 14.67
N TYR A 310 3.62 -7.17 14.13
CA TYR A 310 3.45 -8.39 14.93
C TYR A 310 4.33 -9.52 14.42
N VAL A 311 4.86 -10.34 15.32
CA VAL A 311 5.37 -11.68 15.00
C VAL A 311 4.39 -12.69 15.57
N PHE A 312 3.93 -13.62 14.74
CA PHE A 312 3.09 -14.74 15.15
C PHE A 312 3.83 -16.05 14.93
N SER A 313 3.77 -16.94 15.91
CA SER A 313 4.06 -18.36 15.66
C SER A 313 3.07 -18.91 14.61
N LYS A 314 3.56 -19.72 13.66
CA LYS A 314 2.76 -20.20 12.51
C LYS A 314 1.46 -20.87 12.95
N ASP A 315 1.55 -21.85 13.84
CA ASP A 315 0.38 -22.62 14.28
C ASP A 315 -0.63 -21.77 15.07
N VAL A 316 -0.12 -20.80 15.84
CA VAL A 316 -0.94 -19.83 16.57
C VAL A 316 -1.76 -18.98 15.61
N MET A 317 -1.16 -18.47 14.51
CA MET A 317 -1.91 -17.72 13.49
C MET A 317 -3.03 -18.55 12.87
N LEU A 318 -2.74 -19.82 12.54
CA LEU A 318 -3.70 -20.73 11.93
C LEU A 318 -4.89 -21.00 12.86
N ASP A 319 -4.63 -21.36 14.12
CA ASP A 319 -5.65 -21.62 15.13
C ASP A 319 -6.48 -20.37 15.42
N LEU A 320 -5.84 -19.20 15.59
CA LEU A 320 -6.54 -17.95 15.88
C LEU A 320 -7.49 -17.54 14.76
N LEU A 321 -7.05 -17.59 13.49
CA LEU A 321 -7.86 -17.08 12.38
C LEU A 321 -8.89 -18.08 11.84
N ARG A 322 -8.66 -19.40 11.98
CA ARG A 322 -9.61 -20.44 11.54
C ARG A 322 -10.56 -20.89 12.64
N GLU A 323 -10.04 -21.15 13.84
CA GLU A 323 -10.79 -21.85 14.90
C GLU A 323 -11.29 -20.88 15.98
N LYS A 324 -10.41 -20.04 16.55
CA LYS A 324 -10.78 -19.20 17.70
C LYS A 324 -11.57 -17.96 17.31
N PHE A 325 -11.15 -17.29 16.25
CA PHE A 325 -11.72 -16.01 15.80
C PHE A 325 -12.01 -16.00 14.27
N PRO A 326 -12.81 -16.94 13.75
CA PRO A 326 -13.13 -17.01 12.32
C PRO A 326 -13.86 -15.76 11.80
N GLY A 327 -14.56 -15.04 12.68
CA GLY A 327 -15.31 -13.83 12.34
C GLY A 327 -14.56 -12.51 12.52
N ALA A 328 -13.34 -12.52 13.07
CA ALA A 328 -12.59 -11.29 13.33
C ALA A 328 -12.18 -10.60 12.01
N ASN A 329 -12.34 -9.29 11.94
CA ASN A 329 -11.94 -8.47 10.82
C ASN A 329 -10.61 -7.77 11.08
N ASP A 330 -10.24 -7.45 12.32
CA ASP A 330 -9.03 -6.68 12.63
C ASP A 330 -8.08 -7.36 13.63
N PHE A 331 -6.77 -7.31 13.36
CA PHE A 331 -5.76 -7.83 14.27
C PHE A 331 -5.71 -7.03 15.58
N GLY A 332 -5.57 -5.71 15.48
CA GLY A 332 -5.27 -4.85 16.63
C GLY A 332 -6.43 -4.76 17.62
N SER A 333 -7.67 -4.63 17.13
CA SER A 333 -8.83 -4.44 18.00
C SER A 333 -9.57 -5.73 18.37
N GLU A 334 -9.34 -6.84 17.68
CA GLU A 334 -10.10 -8.09 17.91
C GLU A 334 -9.18 -9.31 18.17
N VAL A 335 -8.29 -9.66 17.23
CA VAL A 335 -7.48 -10.89 17.36
C VAL A 335 -6.48 -10.81 18.51
N ILE A 336 -5.74 -9.70 18.63
CA ILE A 336 -4.71 -9.54 19.66
C ILE A 336 -5.33 -9.46 21.09
N PRO A 337 -6.37 -8.64 21.35
CA PRO A 337 -7.07 -8.67 22.63
C PRO A 337 -7.72 -10.03 22.92
N GLY A 338 -8.26 -10.69 21.90
CA GLY A 338 -8.82 -12.04 22.00
C GLY A 338 -7.78 -13.08 22.39
N ALA A 339 -6.61 -13.08 21.75
CA ALA A 339 -5.48 -13.96 22.07
C ALA A 339 -5.01 -13.77 23.53
N THR A 340 -4.94 -12.52 23.98
CA THR A 340 -4.61 -12.18 25.37
C THR A 340 -5.64 -12.74 26.34
N SER A 341 -6.93 -12.63 26.01
CA SER A 341 -8.04 -13.15 26.82
C SER A 341 -8.08 -14.69 26.89
N LEU A 342 -7.54 -15.38 25.87
CA LEU A 342 -7.36 -16.84 25.87
C LEU A 342 -6.17 -17.31 26.71
N GLY A 343 -5.37 -16.38 27.25
CA GLY A 343 -4.19 -16.69 28.05
C GLY A 343 -2.95 -17.07 27.24
N LEU A 344 -2.94 -16.79 25.92
CA LEU A 344 -1.75 -16.94 25.09
C LEU A 344 -0.63 -15.98 25.56
N ARG A 345 0.62 -16.33 25.29
CA ARG A 345 1.79 -15.51 25.62
C ARG A 345 1.96 -14.42 24.57
N VAL A 346 1.25 -13.31 24.78
CA VAL A 346 1.36 -12.09 23.97
C VAL A 346 2.40 -11.18 24.61
N GLN A 347 3.55 -11.00 23.95
CA GLN A 347 4.71 -10.29 24.48
C GLN A 347 4.86 -8.89 23.86
N ALA A 348 5.20 -7.86 24.65
CA ALA A 348 5.56 -6.56 24.11
C ALA A 348 7.06 -6.53 23.74
N TYR A 349 7.39 -5.83 22.66
CA TYR A 349 8.77 -5.51 22.28
C TYR A 349 8.92 -4.00 22.08
N LEU A 350 9.79 -3.37 22.86
CA LEU A 350 10.03 -1.93 22.77
C LEU A 350 10.69 -1.56 21.44
N TYR A 351 10.07 -0.63 20.74
CA TYR A 351 10.71 0.08 19.63
C TYR A 351 11.12 1.49 20.08
N ASP A 352 12.41 1.75 19.99
CA ASP A 352 13.01 3.05 20.30
C ASP A 352 13.62 3.69 19.05
N GLY A 353 12.77 4.36 18.27
CA GLY A 353 13.17 5.02 17.04
C GLY A 353 12.08 5.91 16.48
N TYR A 354 12.38 6.58 15.35
CA TYR A 354 11.37 7.37 14.65
C TYR A 354 10.27 6.47 14.09
N TRP A 355 9.02 6.83 14.35
CA TRP A 355 7.84 6.19 13.79
C TRP A 355 6.74 7.24 13.61
N GLU A 356 6.10 7.23 12.45
CA GLU A 356 4.94 8.09 12.16
C GLU A 356 3.87 7.35 11.35
N ASP A 357 2.60 7.50 11.73
CA ASP A 357 1.44 7.04 10.93
C ASP A 357 1.16 8.06 9.82
N ILE A 358 1.55 7.72 8.60
CA ILE A 358 1.33 8.56 7.40
C ILE A 358 0.06 8.14 6.63
N GLY A 359 -0.90 7.55 7.32
CA GLY A 359 -2.19 7.11 6.80
C GLY A 359 -3.24 8.22 6.64
N THR A 360 -2.96 9.45 7.09
CA THR A 360 -3.80 10.64 6.87
C THR A 360 -3.05 11.68 6.03
N ILE A 361 -3.78 12.54 5.31
CA ILE A 361 -3.15 13.53 4.43
C ILE A 361 -2.26 14.53 5.17
N GLU A 362 -2.67 14.98 6.34
CA GLU A 362 -1.90 15.95 7.14
C GLU A 362 -0.60 15.33 7.64
N ALA A 363 -0.67 14.14 8.25
CA ALA A 363 0.51 13.41 8.70
C ALA A 363 1.43 13.07 7.53
N PHE A 364 0.86 12.61 6.41
CA PHE A 364 1.61 12.33 5.18
C PHE A 364 2.35 13.56 4.65
N TYR A 365 1.69 14.72 4.62
CA TYR A 365 2.30 15.99 4.21
C TYR A 365 3.46 16.39 5.13
N HIS A 366 3.23 16.39 6.45
CA HIS A 366 4.25 16.78 7.43
C HIS A 366 5.43 15.82 7.45
N ALA A 367 5.21 14.52 7.39
CA ALA A 367 6.28 13.53 7.33
C ALA A 367 7.14 13.68 6.06
N ASN A 368 6.53 14.02 4.91
CA ASN A 368 7.30 14.29 3.69
C ASN A 368 8.13 15.56 3.83
N LEU A 369 7.57 16.68 4.30
CA LEU A 369 8.35 17.91 4.48
C LEU A 369 9.38 17.81 5.60
N GLY A 370 9.15 16.96 6.60
CA GLY A 370 10.08 16.72 7.72
C GLY A 370 11.48 16.27 7.29
N ILE A 371 11.64 15.73 6.07
CA ILE A 371 12.95 15.38 5.52
C ILE A 371 13.81 16.60 5.15
N THR A 372 13.21 17.79 5.10
CA THR A 372 13.91 19.05 4.82
C THR A 372 14.46 19.72 6.08
N LYS A 373 14.10 19.20 7.26
CA LYS A 373 14.45 19.77 8.57
C LYS A 373 15.97 19.78 8.78
N LYS A 374 16.44 20.85 9.44
CA LYS A 374 17.85 21.07 9.81
C LYS A 374 18.01 20.97 11.35
N PRO A 375 19.19 20.58 11.86
CA PRO A 375 20.37 20.14 11.11
C PRO A 375 20.26 18.72 10.57
N VAL A 376 19.31 17.94 11.09
CA VAL A 376 19.03 16.55 10.68
C VAL A 376 17.53 16.39 10.44
N PRO A 377 17.14 15.58 9.44
CA PRO A 377 15.74 15.23 9.23
C PRO A 377 15.26 14.31 10.35
N ASP A 378 13.96 14.34 10.63
CA ASP A 378 13.36 13.43 11.62
C ASP A 378 13.45 11.97 11.16
N PHE A 379 13.41 11.74 9.84
CA PHE A 379 13.67 10.45 9.19
C PHE A 379 14.57 10.62 7.97
N SER A 380 15.61 9.79 7.88
CA SER A 380 16.48 9.69 6.70
C SER A 380 16.22 8.40 5.94
N PHE A 381 15.79 8.51 4.68
CA PHE A 381 15.65 7.37 3.76
C PHE A 381 16.99 6.70 3.47
N TYR A 382 18.07 7.50 3.44
CA TYR A 382 19.42 7.00 3.34
C TYR A 382 19.93 6.59 4.72
N ASP A 383 20.52 5.40 4.80
CA ASP A 383 21.35 4.95 5.91
C ASP A 383 22.43 4.04 5.33
N ARG A 384 23.62 4.04 5.95
CA ARG A 384 24.76 3.29 5.44
C ARG A 384 24.55 1.78 5.51
N SER A 385 23.87 1.31 6.54
CA SER A 385 23.74 -0.14 6.84
C SER A 385 22.36 -0.67 6.44
N SER A 386 21.34 0.18 6.49
CA SER A 386 19.93 -0.17 6.32
C SER A 386 19.19 0.89 5.47
N PRO A 387 19.64 1.13 4.22
CA PRO A 387 18.99 2.10 3.35
C PRO A 387 17.56 1.66 3.01
N ILE A 388 16.70 2.63 2.73
CA ILE A 388 15.44 2.35 2.03
C ILE A 388 15.77 2.20 0.56
N TYR A 389 15.44 1.03 0.00
CA TYR A 389 15.59 0.71 -1.42
C TYR A 389 14.41 1.25 -2.21
N THR A 390 14.57 1.34 -3.53
CA THR A 390 13.49 1.62 -4.47
C THR A 390 13.91 1.20 -5.87
N GLN A 391 13.03 1.35 -6.86
CA GLN A 391 13.33 1.00 -8.24
C GLN A 391 14.54 1.79 -8.79
N PRO A 392 15.57 1.14 -9.36
CA PRO A 392 16.57 1.81 -10.19
C PRO A 392 15.95 2.35 -11.47
N ARG A 393 16.08 3.66 -11.74
CA ARG A 393 15.41 4.33 -12.88
C ARG A 393 16.36 4.84 -13.95
N TYR A 394 17.65 4.92 -13.65
CA TYR A 394 18.68 5.48 -14.56
C TYR A 394 18.31 6.87 -15.11
N LEU A 395 17.64 7.69 -14.28
CA LEU A 395 17.32 9.07 -14.66
C LEU A 395 18.60 9.91 -14.68
N PRO A 396 18.66 10.94 -15.54
CA PRO A 396 19.77 11.89 -15.53
C PRO A 396 19.82 12.65 -14.19
N PRO A 397 20.95 13.30 -13.88
CA PRO A 397 20.98 14.26 -12.79
C PRO A 397 19.97 15.38 -13.02
N SER A 398 19.44 15.95 -11.94
CA SER A 398 18.52 17.09 -12.00
C SER A 398 19.23 18.31 -12.59
N LYS A 399 18.58 18.96 -13.55
CA LYS A 399 19.08 20.14 -14.25
C LYS A 399 18.40 21.39 -13.71
N MET A 400 19.20 22.36 -13.26
CA MET A 400 18.74 23.67 -12.78
C MET A 400 19.35 24.75 -13.66
N LEU A 401 18.52 25.64 -14.20
CA LEU A 401 18.99 26.80 -14.98
C LEU A 401 19.36 27.97 -14.06
N ASP A 402 18.41 28.42 -13.23
CA ASP A 402 18.59 29.54 -12.29
C ASP A 402 17.60 29.42 -11.12
N ALA A 403 17.90 28.57 -10.14
CA ALA A 403 16.95 28.26 -9.06
C ALA A 403 17.46 28.75 -7.70
N ASP A 404 16.65 29.52 -6.98
CA ASP A 404 16.86 29.81 -5.56
C ASP A 404 16.16 28.74 -4.72
N VAL A 405 16.95 27.81 -4.17
CA VAL A 405 16.46 26.64 -3.44
C VAL A 405 16.88 26.72 -1.97
N THR A 406 15.90 26.76 -1.07
CA THR A 406 16.11 26.85 0.38
C THR A 406 15.28 25.81 1.13
N ASP A 407 15.89 25.14 2.11
CA ASP A 407 15.23 24.14 2.96
C ASP A 407 14.45 23.08 2.16
N SER A 408 15.06 22.55 1.10
CA SER A 408 14.34 21.73 0.11
C SER A 408 15.12 20.49 -0.29
N VAL A 409 14.37 19.45 -0.69
CA VAL A 409 14.91 18.21 -1.26
C VAL A 409 14.49 18.09 -2.71
N ILE A 410 15.46 17.78 -3.58
CA ILE A 410 15.25 17.62 -5.02
C ILE A 410 15.51 16.16 -5.41
N GLY A 411 14.51 15.54 -6.02
CA GLY A 411 14.55 14.16 -6.49
C GLY A 411 15.33 13.98 -7.78
N GLU A 412 15.20 12.79 -8.38
CA GLU A 412 15.92 12.39 -9.60
C GLU A 412 15.36 13.06 -10.86
N GLY A 413 16.25 13.55 -11.74
CA GLY A 413 15.87 13.99 -13.10
C GLY A 413 14.92 15.18 -13.17
N CYS A 414 14.94 16.09 -12.21
CA CYS A 414 14.13 17.30 -12.30
C CYS A 414 14.65 18.25 -13.39
N VAL A 415 13.74 18.99 -14.03
CA VAL A 415 14.05 20.09 -14.95
C VAL A 415 13.49 21.37 -14.36
N ILE A 416 14.38 22.22 -13.86
CA ILE A 416 14.04 23.40 -13.07
C ILE A 416 14.61 24.62 -13.78
N GLU A 417 13.73 25.55 -14.19
CA GLU A 417 14.12 26.78 -14.87
C GLU A 417 14.42 27.90 -13.87
N ASN A 418 14.14 29.17 -14.23
CA ASN A 418 14.29 30.31 -13.33
C ASN A 418 13.17 30.34 -12.29
N CYS A 419 13.39 29.89 -11.05
CA CYS A 419 12.30 29.80 -10.06
C CYS A 419 12.79 29.88 -8.60
N LYS A 420 11.83 29.96 -7.67
CA LYS A 420 12.07 29.93 -6.22
C LYS A 420 11.42 28.71 -5.60
N ILE A 421 12.19 27.97 -4.81
CA ILE A 421 11.73 26.76 -4.11
C ILE A 421 12.14 26.88 -2.64
N HIS A 422 11.16 26.90 -1.74
CA HIS A 422 11.34 27.04 -0.31
C HIS A 422 10.58 25.95 0.46
N HIS A 423 11.23 25.31 1.44
CA HIS A 423 10.60 24.36 2.36
C HIS A 423 9.72 23.32 1.65
N SER A 424 10.28 22.69 0.61
CA SER A 424 9.52 21.87 -0.34
C SER A 424 10.27 20.59 -0.73
N VAL A 425 9.50 19.57 -1.10
CA VAL A 425 10.02 18.28 -1.59
C VAL A 425 9.63 18.16 -3.06
N VAL A 426 10.63 18.15 -3.93
CA VAL A 426 10.47 18.09 -5.38
C VAL A 426 10.73 16.68 -5.87
N GLY A 427 9.67 15.93 -6.18
CA GLY A 427 9.75 14.56 -6.64
C GLY A 427 10.36 14.39 -8.02
N LEU A 428 10.75 13.16 -8.33
CA LEU A 428 11.42 12.81 -9.58
C LEU A 428 10.69 13.27 -10.84
N ARG A 429 11.46 13.68 -11.85
CA ARG A 429 10.99 14.20 -13.16
C ARG A 429 10.12 15.46 -13.11
N SER A 430 10.08 16.15 -11.97
CA SER A 430 9.37 17.43 -11.87
C SER A 430 9.90 18.43 -12.91
N CYS A 431 8.98 19.06 -13.63
CA CYS A 431 9.26 20.19 -14.52
C CYS A 431 8.71 21.46 -13.87
N ILE A 432 9.56 22.44 -13.61
CA ILE A 432 9.19 23.72 -12.97
C ILE A 432 9.62 24.86 -13.90
N SER A 433 8.64 25.58 -14.44
CA SER A 433 8.87 26.62 -15.45
C SER A 433 9.29 27.96 -14.84
N GLU A 434 9.78 28.85 -15.70
CA GLU A 434 10.20 30.21 -15.36
C GLU A 434 9.18 31.01 -14.52
N GLY A 435 9.69 31.73 -13.52
CA GLY A 435 8.96 32.60 -12.62
C GLY A 435 8.13 31.88 -11.55
N ALA A 436 8.17 30.54 -11.49
CA ALA A 436 7.40 29.78 -10.51
C ALA A 436 7.93 30.00 -9.07
N ILE A 437 7.00 29.98 -8.10
CA ILE A 437 7.30 30.08 -6.67
C ILE A 437 6.65 28.87 -5.98
N ILE A 438 7.46 28.04 -5.35
CA ILE A 438 7.04 26.82 -4.66
C ILE A 438 7.40 26.96 -3.17
N GLU A 439 6.39 26.93 -2.29
CA GLU A 439 6.55 27.11 -0.85
C GLU A 439 5.79 26.01 -0.10
N ASP A 440 6.37 25.41 0.94
CA ASP A 440 5.65 24.46 1.80
C ASP A 440 4.93 23.36 0.98
N THR A 441 5.58 22.80 -0.04
CA THR A 441 4.87 21.98 -1.05
C THR A 441 5.56 20.65 -1.30
N LEU A 442 4.75 19.60 -1.38
CA LEU A 442 5.15 18.28 -1.87
C LEU A 442 4.76 18.16 -3.35
N LEU A 443 5.74 18.20 -4.24
CA LEU A 443 5.56 17.82 -5.64
C LEU A 443 5.89 16.33 -5.79
N MET A 444 4.94 15.50 -6.21
CA MET A 444 5.22 14.08 -6.45
C MET A 444 5.99 13.84 -7.76
N GLY A 445 6.01 14.83 -8.65
CA GLY A 445 6.73 14.80 -9.93
C GLY A 445 5.97 14.05 -11.03
N ALA A 446 6.69 13.32 -11.89
CA ALA A 446 6.09 12.67 -13.05
C ALA A 446 6.59 11.22 -13.24
N ASP A 447 5.78 10.41 -13.92
CA ASP A 447 6.11 9.02 -14.26
C ASP A 447 6.96 8.94 -15.55
N TYR A 448 6.87 9.95 -16.41
CA TYR A 448 7.58 10.07 -17.69
C TYR A 448 7.88 11.54 -18.01
N TYR A 449 8.75 11.78 -19.00
CA TYR A 449 8.96 13.11 -19.57
C TYR A 449 8.11 13.28 -20.83
N GLU A 450 7.68 14.51 -21.10
CA GLU A 450 7.11 14.90 -22.39
C GLU A 450 8.21 15.49 -23.26
N THR A 451 8.28 15.03 -24.52
CA THR A 451 9.21 15.62 -25.50
C THR A 451 8.74 17.02 -25.89
N ASP A 452 9.63 17.83 -26.46
CA ASP A 452 9.24 19.17 -26.93
C ASP A 452 8.18 19.10 -28.04
N ALA A 453 8.20 18.05 -28.86
CA ALA A 453 7.15 17.78 -29.84
C ALA A 453 5.78 17.52 -29.19
N ASP A 454 5.74 16.75 -28.08
CA ASP A 454 4.52 16.48 -27.33
C ASP A 454 3.95 17.78 -26.74
N LYS A 455 4.81 18.62 -26.16
CA LYS A 455 4.41 19.91 -25.57
C LYS A 455 3.79 20.84 -26.62
N ILE A 456 4.43 20.96 -27.80
CA ILE A 456 3.91 21.77 -28.91
C ILE A 456 2.54 21.26 -29.36
N LEU A 457 2.38 19.93 -29.50
CA LEU A 457 1.12 19.32 -29.91
C LEU A 457 0.01 19.52 -28.87
N LEU A 458 0.33 19.41 -27.59
CA LEU A 458 -0.62 19.62 -26.49
C LEU A 458 -1.12 21.06 -26.46
N LEU A 459 -0.21 22.03 -26.55
CA LEU A 459 -0.54 23.46 -26.58
C LEU A 459 -1.40 23.79 -27.81
N ALA A 460 -1.08 23.24 -28.98
CA ALA A 460 -1.88 23.41 -30.20
C ALA A 460 -3.31 22.86 -30.06
N LYS A 461 -3.52 21.87 -29.20
CA LYS A 461 -4.84 21.29 -28.88
C LYS A 461 -5.54 21.99 -27.70
N GLY A 462 -4.98 23.07 -27.17
CA GLY A 462 -5.51 23.77 -25.99
C GLY A 462 -5.34 23.02 -24.68
N SER A 463 -4.42 22.04 -24.63
CA SER A 463 -4.05 21.31 -23.41
C SER A 463 -2.73 21.85 -22.84
N LEU A 464 -2.43 21.51 -21.59
CA LEU A 464 -1.27 21.99 -20.85
C LEU A 464 -0.22 20.88 -20.74
N PRO A 465 1.10 21.18 -20.81
CA PRO A 465 2.14 20.20 -20.52
C PRO A 465 2.17 19.80 -19.04
N ILE A 466 2.84 18.69 -18.73
CA ILE A 466 3.08 18.23 -17.35
C ILE A 466 4.04 19.19 -16.64
N GLY A 467 3.75 19.48 -15.37
CA GLY A 467 4.61 20.26 -14.50
C GLY A 467 3.94 21.54 -14.01
N ILE A 468 4.77 22.44 -13.47
CA ILE A 468 4.36 23.75 -12.97
C ILE A 468 4.59 24.79 -14.08
N GLY A 469 3.51 25.40 -14.56
CA GLY A 469 3.54 26.47 -15.56
C GLY A 469 4.20 27.77 -15.08
N LYS A 470 4.41 28.69 -16.00
CA LYS A 470 5.16 29.92 -15.79
C LYS A 470 4.47 30.84 -14.79
N ASN A 471 5.25 31.55 -13.98
CA ASN A 471 4.75 32.54 -12.99
C ASN A 471 3.69 32.00 -12.02
N SER A 472 3.64 30.68 -11.82
CA SER A 472 2.68 30.05 -10.91
C SER A 472 3.20 30.07 -9.48
N HIS A 473 2.32 30.29 -8.51
CA HIS A 473 2.64 30.31 -7.09
C HIS A 473 1.91 29.18 -6.38
N ILE A 474 2.65 28.19 -5.93
CA ILE A 474 2.13 27.00 -5.24
C ILE A 474 2.60 27.04 -3.79
N LYS A 475 1.64 27.10 -2.87
CA LYS A 475 1.91 27.15 -1.43
C LYS A 475 1.05 26.16 -0.65
N LYS A 476 1.66 25.44 0.29
CA LYS A 476 0.95 24.53 1.21
C LYS A 476 0.07 23.53 0.46
N ALA A 477 0.70 22.77 -0.45
CA ALA A 477 0.00 21.86 -1.35
C ALA A 477 0.69 20.50 -1.51
N ILE A 478 -0.11 19.51 -1.89
CA ILE A 478 0.38 18.27 -2.49
C ILE A 478 -0.02 18.27 -3.97
N ILE A 479 0.98 18.21 -4.85
CA ILE A 479 0.78 18.11 -6.30
C ILE A 479 1.09 16.68 -6.71
N ASP A 480 0.05 15.96 -7.14
CA ASP A 480 0.16 14.55 -7.50
C ASP A 480 0.89 14.34 -8.86
N LYS A 481 1.22 13.09 -9.14
CA LYS A 481 1.91 12.65 -10.36
C LYS A 481 1.25 13.17 -11.63
N ASN A 482 2.08 13.66 -12.55
CA ASN A 482 1.70 14.07 -13.90
C ASN A 482 0.66 15.21 -13.92
N ALA A 483 0.57 16.02 -12.86
CA ALA A 483 -0.28 17.20 -12.84
C ALA A 483 0.16 18.20 -13.93
N ARG A 484 -0.83 18.86 -14.55
CA ARG A 484 -0.65 19.84 -15.61
C ARG A 484 -1.10 21.21 -15.10
N ILE A 485 -0.21 21.96 -14.47
CA ILE A 485 -0.53 23.27 -13.89
C ILE A 485 -0.22 24.35 -14.92
N GLY A 486 -1.23 25.14 -15.28
CA GLY A 486 -1.08 26.21 -16.28
C GLY A 486 -0.24 27.38 -15.79
N ASP A 487 -0.02 28.33 -16.68
CA ASP A 487 0.69 29.57 -16.37
C ASP A 487 -0.15 30.49 -15.47
N ASN A 488 0.52 31.21 -14.58
CA ASN A 488 -0.04 32.19 -13.64
C ASN A 488 -1.05 31.58 -12.64
N VAL A 489 -1.00 30.27 -12.43
CA VAL A 489 -1.87 29.59 -11.46
C VAL A 489 -1.40 29.92 -10.05
N LYS A 490 -2.34 30.34 -9.20
CA LYS A 490 -2.07 30.64 -7.79
C LYS A 490 -2.82 29.67 -6.89
N VAL A 491 -2.06 28.78 -6.26
CA VAL A 491 -2.53 27.86 -5.22
C VAL A 491 -1.99 28.40 -3.92
N VAL A 492 -2.64 29.46 -3.44
CA VAL A 492 -2.32 30.12 -2.18
C VAL A 492 -3.56 30.05 -1.31
N SER A 493 -3.61 29.06 -0.43
CA SER A 493 -4.74 28.91 0.49
C SER A 493 -4.68 30.04 1.52
N SER A 494 -5.73 30.88 1.58
CA SER A 494 -5.87 31.95 2.56
C SER A 494 -6.28 31.45 3.95
N ALA A 495 -6.74 30.20 4.03
CA ALA A 495 -6.99 29.47 5.26
C ALA A 495 -5.88 28.42 5.45
N CYS A 496 -5.69 27.89 6.66
CA CYS A 496 -4.67 26.87 6.96
C CYS A 496 -4.91 25.51 6.24
N ILE A 497 -5.66 25.47 5.14
CA ILE A 497 -6.12 24.29 4.40
C ILE A 497 -5.04 23.86 3.40
N LEU A 498 -4.62 22.60 3.51
CA LEU A 498 -3.74 21.94 2.53
C LEU A 498 -4.48 21.70 1.22
N THR A 499 -3.98 22.27 0.12
CA THR A 499 -4.59 22.09 -1.21
C THR A 499 -4.06 20.84 -1.89
N ARG A 500 -4.93 20.09 -2.58
CA ARG A 500 -4.58 18.83 -3.25
C ARG A 500 -4.92 18.95 -4.73
N ILE A 501 -3.94 18.78 -5.61
CA ILE A 501 -4.16 18.86 -7.06
C ILE A 501 -3.86 17.50 -7.69
N ILE A 502 -4.84 16.96 -8.42
CA ILE A 502 -4.74 15.67 -9.12
C ILE A 502 -5.20 15.83 -10.55
N ASN A 503 -4.61 15.01 -11.42
CA ASN A 503 -4.96 14.83 -12.83
C ASN A 503 -6.24 13.99 -13.04
#